data_AF-A0A250FUV4-F1
#
_entry.id   AF-A0A250FUV4-F1
#
_cell.length_a   1.000
_cell.length_b   1.000
_cell.length_c   1.000
_cell.angle_alpha   90.00
_cell.angle_beta   90.00
_cell.angle_gamma   90.00
#
_symmetry.space_group_name_H-M   'P 1'
#
loop_
_entity.id
_entity.type
_entity.pdbx_description
1 polymer ?
#
loop_
_entity_poly.entity_id
_entity_poly.type
_entity_poly.pdbx_seq_one_letter_code
_entity_poly.pdbx_strand_id
1 'polypeptide(L)'
;MRIILFIILVLVFYILSIVMYKKYHGKKLLFYYLACLLGACIMYMLSLVLVAKYSTEMMDVCHDFYNSILVIIMTNLIIIIMEALVSFLIKFMMSFHVKYNGFVMNDERIQVIDKFKSLFIKWGRILYLTGCIILITGCMFS
;
A
#
# COMPACT_ATOMS: atom_id res chain seq x y z
N MET A 1 -13.56 -23.58 0.14
CA MET A 1 -13.38 -22.49 -0.84
C MET A 1 -12.59 -21.31 -0.28
N ARG A 2 -12.98 -20.76 0.89
CA ARG A 2 -12.27 -19.65 1.56
C ARG A 2 -10.75 -19.85 1.69
N ILE A 3 -10.30 -21.03 2.12
CA ILE A 3 -8.86 -21.34 2.25
C ILE A 3 -8.11 -21.25 0.91
N ILE A 4 -8.69 -21.78 -0.18
CA ILE A 4 -8.07 -21.74 -1.52
C ILE A 4 -7.99 -20.29 -2.00
N LEU A 5 -9.06 -19.52 -1.85
CA LEU A 5 -9.08 -18.10 -2.18
C LEU A 5 -8.08 -17.30 -1.34
N PHE A 6 -7.94 -17.63 -0.06
CA PHE A 6 -6.93 -17.02 0.81
C PHE A 6 -5.51 -17.31 0.34
N ILE A 7 -5.19 -18.54 -0.10
CA ILE A 7 -3.88 -18.86 -0.67
C ILE A 7 -3.62 -18.03 -1.95
N ILE A 8 -4.62 -17.93 -2.84
CA ILE A 8 -4.53 -17.08 -4.03
C ILE A 8 -4.29 -15.63 -3.63
N LEU A 9 -4.98 -15.14 -2.60
CA LEU A 9 -4.87 -13.78 -2.11
C LEU A 9 -3.49 -13.48 -1.50
N VAL A 10 -2.88 -14.44 -0.80
CA VAL A 10 -1.49 -14.33 -0.32
C VAL A 10 -0.51 -14.22 -1.50
N LEU A 11 -0.72 -14.98 -2.57
CA LEU A 11 0.09 -14.85 -3.79
C LEU A 11 -0.10 -13.48 -4.45
N VAL A 12 -1.33 -12.99 -4.54
CA VAL A 12 -1.66 -11.65 -5.06
C VAL A 12 -0.99 -10.58 -4.21
N PHE A 13 -1.06 -10.69 -2.88
CA PHE A 13 -0.37 -9.80 -1.95
C PHE A 13 1.15 -9.80 -2.16
N TYR A 14 1.77 -10.97 -2.31
CA TYR A 14 3.20 -11.09 -2.57
C TYR A 14 3.60 -10.43 -3.89
N ILE A 15 2.86 -10.69 -4.97
CA ILE A 15 3.14 -10.12 -6.30
C ILE A 15 2.97 -8.60 -6.27
N LEU A 16 1.82 -8.10 -5.79
CA LEU A 16 1.52 -6.68 -5.77
C LEU A 16 2.43 -5.92 -4.80
N SER A 17 2.67 -6.41 -3.59
CA SER A 17 3.31 -5.62 -2.54
C SER A 17 4.84 -5.76 -2.50
N ILE A 18 5.39 -6.86 -3.03
CA ILE A 18 6.83 -7.15 -3.01
C ILE A 18 7.42 -7.13 -4.41
N VAL A 19 6.89 -7.94 -5.34
CA VAL A 19 7.48 -8.11 -6.68
C VAL A 19 7.34 -6.83 -7.50
N MET A 20 6.12 -6.29 -7.59
CA MET A 20 5.86 -5.05 -8.35
C MET A 20 6.61 -3.86 -7.76
N TYR A 21 6.64 -3.74 -6.43
CA TYR A 21 7.39 -2.67 -5.76
C TYR A 21 8.90 -2.73 -6.05
N LYS A 22 9.49 -3.92 -6.16
CA LYS A 22 10.91 -4.07 -6.54
C LYS A 22 11.16 -3.78 -8.02
N LYS A 23 10.20 -4.14 -8.88
CA LYS A 23 10.35 -4.04 -10.34
C LYS A 23 10.08 -2.63 -10.86
N TYR A 24 9.15 -1.91 -10.25
CA TYR A 24 8.73 -0.58 -10.67
C TYR A 24 8.97 0.42 -9.53
N HIS A 25 9.64 1.54 -9.85
CA HIS A 25 9.91 2.61 -8.90
C HIS A 25 9.17 3.90 -9.26
N GLY A 26 8.80 4.68 -8.23
CA GLY A 26 8.25 6.02 -8.37
C GLY A 26 6.92 6.09 -9.11
N LYS A 27 6.77 7.06 -10.03
CA LYS A 27 5.50 7.38 -10.69
C LYS A 27 4.89 6.21 -11.46
N LYS A 28 5.71 5.33 -12.07
CA LYS A 28 5.20 4.17 -12.83
C LYS A 28 4.45 3.20 -11.93
N LEU A 29 4.99 2.93 -10.73
CA LEU A 29 4.35 2.05 -9.75
C LEU A 29 3.00 2.62 -9.29
N LEU A 30 2.92 3.94 -9.07
CA LEU A 30 1.67 4.62 -8.73
C LEU A 30 0.60 4.45 -9.81
N PHE A 31 0.95 4.64 -11.10
CA PHE A 31 0.01 4.41 -12.20
C PHE A 31 -0.48 2.96 -12.28
N TYR A 32 0.40 1.98 -12.05
CA TYR A 32 0.00 0.57 -12.00
C TYR A 32 -1.01 0.30 -10.90
N TYR A 33 -0.77 0.77 -9.67
CA TYR A 33 -1.73 0.57 -8.59
C TYR A 33 -3.05 1.33 -8.81
N LEU A 34 -3.03 2.51 -9.43
CA LEU A 34 -4.26 3.22 -9.80
C LEU A 34 -5.08 2.44 -10.84
N ALA A 35 -4.41 1.85 -11.84
CA ALA A 35 -5.09 1.00 -12.82
C ALA A 35 -5.66 -0.27 -12.16
N CYS A 36 -4.90 -0.91 -11.26
CA CYS A 36 -5.40 -2.04 -10.48
C CYS A 36 -6.58 -1.65 -9.57
N LEU A 37 -6.53 -0.45 -8.98
CA LEU A 37 -7.60 0.07 -8.11
C LEU A 37 -8.90 0.23 -8.90
N LEU A 38 -8.85 0.81 -10.10
CA LEU A 38 -10.02 0.93 -10.97
C LEU A 38 -10.63 -0.44 -11.29
N GLY A 39 -9.81 -1.42 -11.67
CA GLY A 39 -10.27 -2.78 -11.93
C GLY A 39 -10.90 -3.45 -10.69
N ALA A 40 -10.23 -3.35 -9.54
CA ALA A 40 -10.73 -3.92 -8.29
C ALA A 40 -12.03 -3.25 -7.80
N CYS A 41 -12.16 -1.93 -7.96
CA CYS A 41 -13.40 -1.21 -7.63
C CYS A 41 -14.58 -1.67 -8.49
N ILE A 42 -14.37 -1.89 -9.79
CA ILE A 42 -15.43 -2.40 -10.68
C ILE A 42 -15.88 -3.79 -10.21
N MET A 43 -14.92 -4.70 -9.94
CA MET A 43 -15.24 -6.06 -9.48
C MET A 43 -15.91 -6.06 -8.11
N TYR A 44 -15.47 -5.20 -7.20
CA TYR A 44 -16.10 -5.02 -5.89
C TYR A 44 -17.55 -4.55 -6.02
N MET A 45 -17.82 -3.51 -6.82
CA MET A 45 -19.19 -3.00 -7.03
C MET A 45 -20.09 -4.06 -7.67
N LEU A 46 -19.59 -4.83 -8.64
CA LEU A 46 -20.32 -5.95 -9.22
C LEU A 46 -20.63 -7.03 -8.16
N SER A 47 -19.65 -7.39 -7.32
CA SER A 47 -19.86 -8.36 -6.25
C SER A 47 -20.89 -7.88 -5.22
N LEU A 48 -20.87 -6.60 -4.87
CA LEU A 48 -21.81 -5.99 -3.93
C LEU A 48 -23.25 -6.03 -4.48
N VAL A 49 -23.44 -5.70 -5.75
CA VAL A 49 -24.75 -5.78 -6.41
C VAL A 49 -25.28 -7.22 -6.45
N LEU A 50 -24.39 -8.20 -6.67
CA LEU A 50 -24.76 -9.61 -6.69
C LEU A 50 -25.15 -10.12 -5.29
N VAL A 51 -24.38 -9.77 -4.26
CA VAL A 51 -24.71 -10.08 -2.86
C VAL A 51 -26.07 -9.49 -2.48
N ALA A 52 -26.28 -8.21 -2.77
CA ALA A 52 -27.52 -7.52 -2.42
C ALA A 52 -28.78 -8.11 -3.09
N LYS A 53 -28.65 -8.69 -4.29
CA LYS A 53 -29.79 -9.25 -5.04
C LYS A 53 -30.01 -10.74 -4.83
N TYR A 54 -28.93 -11.51 -4.66
CA TYR A 54 -28.99 -12.97 -4.71
C TYR A 54 -28.44 -13.66 -3.45
N SER A 55 -27.94 -12.91 -2.47
CA SER A 55 -27.60 -13.33 -1.08
C SER A 55 -27.38 -14.83 -0.89
N THR A 56 -26.24 -15.33 -1.38
CA THR A 56 -25.80 -16.70 -1.11
C THR A 56 -24.42 -16.67 -0.45
N GLU A 57 -24.12 -17.68 0.36
CA GLU A 57 -22.84 -17.82 1.06
C GLU A 57 -21.64 -17.74 0.10
N MET A 58 -21.77 -18.24 -1.13
CA MET A 58 -20.72 -18.17 -2.15
C MET A 58 -20.51 -16.76 -2.70
N MET A 59 -21.56 -15.94 -2.76
CA MET A 59 -21.45 -14.54 -3.18
C MET A 59 -20.80 -13.69 -2.10
N ASP A 60 -21.07 -13.97 -0.81
CA ASP A 60 -20.42 -13.30 0.31
C ASP A 60 -18.92 -13.57 0.31
N VAL A 61 -18.52 -14.83 0.13
CA VAL A 61 -17.10 -15.22 -0.01
C VAL A 61 -16.43 -14.53 -1.19
N CYS A 62 -17.15 -14.36 -2.30
CA CYS A 62 -16.66 -13.66 -3.48
C CYS A 62 -16.47 -12.16 -3.21
N HIS A 63 -17.41 -11.55 -2.48
CA HIS A 63 -17.35 -10.16 -2.06
C HIS A 63 -16.16 -9.90 -1.12
N ASP A 64 -15.98 -10.74 -0.10
CA ASP A 64 -14.86 -10.67 0.85
C ASP A 64 -13.51 -10.79 0.14
N PHE A 65 -13.43 -11.63 -0.89
CA PHE A 65 -12.24 -11.78 -1.71
C PHE A 65 -11.90 -10.48 -2.46
N TYR A 66 -12.87 -9.86 -3.15
CA TYR A 66 -12.63 -8.59 -3.85
C TYR A 66 -12.38 -7.43 -2.90
N ASN A 67 -13.06 -7.40 -1.75
CA ASN A 67 -12.80 -6.45 -0.68
C ASN A 67 -11.33 -6.57 -0.20
N SER A 68 -10.86 -7.79 0.00
CA SER A 68 -9.47 -8.02 0.43
C SER A 68 -8.45 -7.61 -0.65
N ILE A 69 -8.76 -7.80 -1.93
CA ILE A 69 -7.93 -7.27 -3.04
C ILE A 69 -7.85 -5.74 -2.98
N LEU A 70 -8.97 -5.05 -2.73
CA LEU A 70 -8.99 -3.60 -2.55
C LEU A 70 -8.11 -3.17 -1.38
N VAL A 71 -8.21 -3.86 -0.24
CA VAL A 71 -7.36 -3.59 0.94
C VAL A 71 -5.87 -3.70 0.59
N ILE A 72 -5.46 -4.73 -0.18
CA ILE A 72 -4.08 -4.88 -0.64
C ILE A 72 -3.64 -3.68 -1.49
N ILE A 73 -4.45 -3.30 -2.47
CA ILE A 73 -4.11 -2.20 -3.39
C ILE A 73 -4.04 -0.87 -2.65
N MET A 74 -5.01 -0.58 -1.80
CA MET A 74 -5.07 0.64 -0.99
C MET A 74 -3.88 0.73 -0.03
N THR A 75 -3.51 -0.37 0.62
CA THR A 75 -2.33 -0.40 1.50
C THR A 75 -1.06 -0.07 0.73
N ASN A 76 -0.89 -0.62 -0.47
CA ASN A 76 0.28 -0.32 -1.32
C ASN A 76 0.30 1.14 -1.80
N LEU A 77 -0.86 1.72 -2.12
CA LEU A 77 -0.98 3.14 -2.45
C LEU A 77 -0.60 4.03 -1.24
N ILE A 78 -1.07 3.69 -0.04
CA ILE A 78 -0.72 4.40 1.19
C ILE A 78 0.78 4.37 1.42
N ILE A 79 1.45 3.23 1.22
CA ILE A 79 2.92 3.12 1.36
C ILE A 79 3.62 4.11 0.42
N ILE A 80 3.19 4.21 -0.85
CA ILE A 80 3.77 5.16 -1.81
C ILE A 80 3.55 6.60 -1.37
N ILE A 81 2.33 6.93 -0.94
CA ILE A 81 1.97 8.28 -0.49
C ILE A 81 2.83 8.65 0.73
N MET A 82 2.99 7.74 1.69
CA MET A 82 3.85 7.94 2.87
C MET A 82 5.31 8.20 2.46
N GLU A 83 5.86 7.40 1.55
CA GLU A 83 7.23 7.59 1.07
C GLU A 83 7.44 8.95 0.38
N ALA A 84 6.46 9.39 -0.41
CA ALA A 84 6.46 10.69 -1.06
C ALA A 84 6.33 11.84 -0.05
N LEU A 85 5.42 11.72 0.93
CA LEU A 85 5.21 12.72 1.98
C LEU A 85 6.45 12.89 2.86
N VAL A 86 7.06 11.80 3.31
CA VAL A 86 8.30 11.85 4.11
C VAL A 86 9.42 12.52 3.32
N SER A 87 9.57 12.15 2.04
CA SER A 87 10.56 12.78 1.16
C SER A 87 10.30 14.27 0.96
N PHE A 88 9.04 14.68 0.87
CA PHE A 88 8.65 16.07 0.73
C PHE A 88 8.90 16.87 2.02
N LEU A 89 8.49 16.34 3.18
CA LEU A 89 8.68 16.98 4.48
C LEU A 89 10.16 17.20 4.80
N ILE A 90 11.01 16.20 4.53
CA ILE A 90 12.46 16.34 4.74
C ILE A 90 13.05 17.44 3.84
N LYS A 91 12.69 17.46 2.55
CA LYS A 91 13.14 18.52 1.63
C LYS A 91 12.66 19.90 2.07
N PHE A 92 11.42 19.99 2.55
CA PHE A 92 10.85 21.23 3.05
C PHE A 92 11.60 21.72 4.30
N MET A 93 11.84 20.84 5.27
CA MET A 93 12.62 21.14 6.48
C MET A 93 14.05 21.59 6.16
N MET A 94 14.73 20.90 5.24
CA MET A 94 16.07 21.29 4.80
C MET A 94 16.07 22.68 4.14
N SER A 95 15.13 22.94 3.23
CA SER A 95 14.97 24.23 2.56
C SER A 95 14.71 25.37 3.57
N PHE A 96 13.86 25.11 4.56
CA PHE A 96 13.59 26.07 5.64
C PHE A 96 14.85 26.33 6.48
N HIS A 97 15.59 25.29 6.84
CA HIS A 97 16.83 25.44 7.60
C HIS A 97 17.88 26.28 6.85
N VAL A 98 18.09 26.03 5.55
CA VAL A 98 19.02 26.81 4.73
C VAL A 98 18.56 28.27 4.61
N LYS A 99 17.25 28.50 4.41
CA LYS A 99 16.68 29.84 4.21
C LYS A 99 16.72 30.71 5.47
N TYR A 100 16.50 30.13 6.66
CA TYR A 100 16.36 30.90 7.91
C TYR A 100 17.59 30.85 8.82
N ASN A 101 18.39 29.78 8.80
CA ASN A 101 19.58 29.67 9.66
C ASN A 101 20.89 30.05 8.93
N GLY A 102 20.91 30.19 7.60
CA GLY A 102 22.11 30.59 6.83
C GLY A 102 23.30 29.63 6.89
N PHE A 103 23.24 28.57 7.70
CA PHE A 103 24.28 27.56 7.82
C PHE A 103 24.22 26.57 6.66
N VAL A 104 25.35 26.42 5.97
CA VAL A 104 25.59 25.30 5.06
C VAL A 104 25.48 24.00 5.86
N MET A 105 24.57 23.13 5.44
CA MET A 105 24.37 21.84 6.09
C MET A 105 25.61 20.97 5.82
N ASN A 106 26.31 20.57 6.88
CA ASN A 106 27.50 19.72 6.74
C ASN A 106 27.12 18.33 6.20
N ASP A 107 27.97 17.72 5.38
CA ASP A 107 27.68 16.45 4.68
C ASP A 107 27.31 15.31 5.65
N GLU A 108 27.91 15.28 6.84
CA GLU A 108 27.58 14.32 7.90
C GLU A 108 26.11 14.41 8.35
N ARG A 109 25.56 15.62 8.47
CA ARG A 109 24.15 15.81 8.86
C ARG A 109 23.19 15.37 7.77
N ILE A 110 23.56 15.59 6.51
CA ILE A 110 22.78 15.11 5.35
C ILE A 110 22.73 13.57 5.36
N GLN A 111 23.88 12.91 5.58
CA GLN A 111 23.94 11.45 5.68
C GLN A 111 23.09 10.88 6.82
N VAL A 112 23.09 11.52 8.00
CA VAL A 112 22.26 11.09 9.13
C VAL A 112 20.77 11.19 8.79
N ILE A 113 20.35 12.27 8.12
CA ILE A 113 18.95 12.45 7.73
C ILE A 113 18.53 11.43 6.67
N ASP A 114 19.38 11.16 5.68
CA ASP A 114 19.09 10.14 4.67
C ASP A 114 19.02 8.72 5.25
N LYS A 115 19.88 8.42 6.24
CA LYS A 115 19.82 7.15 6.98
C LYS A 115 18.53 7.04 7.78
N PHE A 116 18.13 8.11 8.48
CA PHE A 116 16.88 8.14 9.23
C PHE A 116 15.66 7.98 8.30
N LYS A 117 15.64 8.70 7.18
CA LYS A 117 14.63 8.59 6.13
C LYS A 117 14.48 7.15 5.65
N SER A 118 15.59 6.51 5.30
CA SER A 118 15.60 5.13 4.83
C SER A 118 15.02 4.16 5.87
N LEU A 119 15.44 4.30 7.13
CA LEU A 119 14.92 3.49 8.23
C LEU A 119 13.42 3.72 8.44
N PHE A 120 12.96 4.97 8.45
CA PHE A 120 11.56 5.31 8.64
C PHE A 120 10.67 4.70 7.56
N ILE A 121 11.06 4.83 6.28
CA ILE A 121 10.34 4.22 5.16
C ILE A 121 10.32 2.70 5.29
N LYS A 122 11.45 2.08 5.65
CA LYS A 122 11.56 0.62 5.79
C LYS A 122 10.66 0.08 6.91
N TRP A 123 10.71 0.68 8.10
CA TRP A 123 9.88 0.26 9.24
C TRP A 123 8.41 0.54 9.01
N GLY A 124 8.07 1.72 8.48
CA GLY A 124 6.70 2.06 8.12
C GLY A 124 6.12 1.05 7.13
N ARG A 125 6.88 0.67 6.10
CA ARG A 125 6.46 -0.35 5.14
C ARG A 125 6.18 -1.70 5.81
N ILE A 126 7.06 -2.17 6.70
CA ILE A 126 6.85 -3.43 7.42
C ILE A 126 5.53 -3.36 8.21
N LEU A 127 5.29 -2.27 8.94
CA LEU A 127 4.09 -2.08 9.74
C LEU A 127 2.82 -2.11 8.88
N TYR A 128 2.80 -1.38 7.75
CA TYR A 128 1.67 -1.40 6.82
C TYR A 128 1.43 -2.78 6.21
N LEU A 129 2.49 -3.50 5.83
CA LEU A 129 2.36 -4.85 5.26
C LEU A 129 1.86 -5.86 6.28
N THR A 130 2.33 -5.81 7.53
CA THR A 130 1.82 -6.67 8.61
C THR A 130 0.35 -6.35 8.91
N GLY A 131 -0.01 -5.07 8.98
CA GLY A 131 -1.41 -4.65 9.14
C GLY A 131 -2.30 -5.14 7.99
N CYS A 132 -1.80 -5.11 6.75
CA CYS A 132 -2.50 -5.62 5.58
C CYS A 132 -2.84 -7.12 5.71
N ILE A 133 -1.88 -7.93 6.16
CA ILE A 133 -2.09 -9.38 6.37
C ILE A 133 -3.18 -9.63 7.42
N ILE A 134 -3.17 -8.87 8.52
CA ILE A 134 -4.19 -8.98 9.57
C ILE A 134 -5.56 -8.61 9.01
N LEU A 135 -5.68 -7.50 8.28
CA LEU A 135 -6.95 -7.06 7.68
C LEU A 135 -7.49 -8.06 6.67
N ILE A 136 -6.64 -8.60 5.78
CA ILE A 136 -7.00 -9.63 4.82
C ILE A 136 -7.53 -10.89 5.52
N THR A 137 -6.87 -11.31 6.59
CA THR A 137 -7.30 -12.47 7.37
C THR A 137 -8.66 -12.20 8.01
N GLY A 138 -8.86 -11.00 8.55
CA GLY A 138 -10.16 -10.56 9.08
C GLY A 138 -11.25 -10.57 8.01
N CYS A 139 -11.01 -9.99 6.84
CA CYS A 139 -12.00 -9.96 5.76
C CYS A 139 -12.41 -11.35 5.27
N MET A 140 -11.46 -12.29 5.15
CA MET A 140 -11.74 -13.62 4.58
C MET A 140 -12.41 -14.59 5.56
N PHE A 141 -12.23 -14.38 6.87
CA PHE A 141 -12.70 -15.29 7.93
C PHE A 141 -13.67 -14.63 8.93
N SER A 142 -14.18 -13.44 8.61
CA SER A 142 -15.30 -12.82 9.31
C SER A 142 -16.64 -13.44 8.92
#